data_AF-A0AAV7IVI1-F1
#
_entry.id   AF-A0AAV7IVI1-F1
#
_cell.length_a   1.000
_cell.length_b   1.000
_cell.length_c   1.000
_cell.angle_alpha   90.00
_cell.angle_beta   90.00
_cell.angle_gamma   90.00
#
_symmetry.space_group_name_H-M   'P 1'
#
loop_
_entity.id
_entity.type
_entity.pdbx_description
1 polymer ?
#
loop_
_entity_poly.entity_id
_entity_poly.type
_entity_poly.pdbx_seq_one_letter_code
_entity_poly.pdbx_strand_id
1 'polypeptide(L)'
;MSDRVKKHRALKNYMDNRSHPPNTPSLLIDNDHDHNNLSSETIVNSVVNKENNYGAFVSDNESSFNDCVDDSNQSIYPAESEVIISNETDTDNSDSNNQSIAEENAVNPDTIREKLRLSKEYIELKFTEMSKKLDKMKFSLLYEIQKQGGNIKTQVIMNSASILTYGEKDVNTCIRKTLSEVITPEVQQFYSGAGRMIRGEGKLNFNATKTYVCLSDIIQKKFGDSDQTKNLRSSVGSFLANFGDRDGSKRKRA
;
A
#
# COMPACT_ATOMS: atom_id res chain seq x y z
N MET A 1 47.82 17.43 -35.84
CA MET A 1 47.09 18.40 -34.98
C MET A 1 46.31 17.58 -33.95
N SER A 2 46.75 17.56 -32.69
CA SER A 2 46.26 16.64 -31.64
C SER A 2 44.78 16.83 -31.34
N ASP A 3 44.05 15.75 -31.07
CA ASP A 3 42.61 15.77 -30.75
C ASP A 3 42.24 16.64 -29.54
N ARG A 4 43.22 16.96 -28.68
CA ARG A 4 43.05 17.96 -27.62
C ARG A 4 42.74 19.37 -28.17
N VAL A 5 43.31 19.75 -29.31
CA VAL A 5 43.10 21.07 -29.92
C VAL A 5 41.69 21.18 -30.53
N LYS A 6 41.17 20.09 -31.10
CA LYS A 6 39.80 20.06 -31.65
C LYS A 6 38.75 20.20 -30.54
N LYS A 7 38.94 19.53 -29.41
CA LYS A 7 37.99 19.57 -28.28
C LYS A 7 37.94 20.95 -27.62
N HIS A 8 39.07 21.64 -27.52
CA HIS A 8 39.12 22.99 -26.98
C HIS A 8 38.48 24.04 -27.91
N ARG A 9 38.61 23.86 -29.23
CA ARG A 9 37.96 24.75 -30.22
C ARG A 9 36.44 24.59 -30.23
N ALA A 10 35.95 23.36 -30.07
CA ALA A 10 34.51 23.08 -29.99
C ALA A 10 33.86 23.67 -28.74
N LEU A 11 34.53 23.62 -27.59
CA LEU A 11 34.00 24.20 -26.34
C LEU A 11 33.95 25.73 -26.39
N LYS A 12 34.94 26.37 -27.03
CA LYS A 12 34.99 27.83 -27.15
C LYS A 12 33.85 28.35 -28.03
N ASN A 13 33.60 27.71 -29.18
CA ASN A 13 32.47 28.05 -30.05
C ASN A 13 31.09 27.84 -29.39
N TYR A 14 30.98 26.97 -28.40
CA TYR A 14 29.73 26.73 -27.66
C TYR A 14 29.46 27.82 -26.62
N MET A 15 30.50 28.37 -25.99
CA MET A 15 30.37 29.42 -24.98
C MET A 15 30.08 30.79 -25.60
N ASP A 16 30.62 31.07 -26.77
CA ASP A 16 30.47 32.38 -27.44
C ASP A 16 29.07 32.60 -28.05
N ASN A 17 28.24 31.56 -28.19
CA ASN A 17 26.91 31.64 -28.81
C ASN A 17 25.72 31.70 -27.82
N ARG A 18 25.96 31.97 -26.52
CA ARG A 18 24.92 31.94 -25.47
C ARG A 18 24.11 33.22 -25.29
N SER A 19 24.31 34.25 -26.09
CA SER A 19 23.73 35.58 -25.82
C SER A 19 22.41 35.91 -26.53
N HIS A 20 21.89 35.14 -27.48
CA HIS A 20 20.63 35.48 -28.18
C HIS A 20 19.65 34.30 -28.26
N PRO A 21 18.49 34.34 -27.58
CA PRO A 21 17.41 33.41 -27.85
C PRO A 21 16.82 33.70 -29.25
N PRO A 22 16.51 32.68 -30.07
CA PRO A 22 15.86 32.89 -31.35
C PRO A 22 14.42 33.39 -31.14
N ASN A 23 14.10 34.50 -31.82
CA ASN A 23 12.76 35.06 -31.93
C ASN A 23 11.73 33.98 -32.31
N THR A 24 10.76 33.76 -31.42
CA THR A 24 9.54 33.04 -31.73
C THR A 24 8.62 33.90 -32.60
N PRO A 25 8.03 33.36 -33.69
CA PRO A 25 7.11 34.11 -34.53
C PRO A 25 5.79 34.38 -33.79
N SER A 26 5.41 35.66 -33.74
CA SER A 26 4.17 36.19 -33.20
C SER A 26 2.96 35.69 -34.00
N LEU A 27 2.10 34.88 -33.38
CA LEU A 27 0.76 34.60 -33.89
C LEU A 27 -0.18 35.70 -33.38
N LEU A 28 -0.63 36.53 -34.31
CA LEU A 28 -1.80 37.40 -34.20
C LEU A 28 -3.04 36.54 -33.93
N ILE A 29 -3.63 36.71 -32.75
CA ILE A 29 -5.04 36.45 -32.52
C ILE A 29 -5.57 37.65 -31.74
N ASP A 30 -6.22 38.55 -32.49
CA ASP A 30 -7.17 39.50 -31.95
C ASP A 30 -8.36 38.73 -31.41
N ASN A 31 -8.76 38.98 -30.17
CA ASN A 31 -10.14 38.90 -29.71
C ASN A 31 -10.26 39.66 -28.39
N ASP A 32 -10.79 40.86 -28.52
CA ASP A 32 -11.41 41.63 -27.44
C ASP A 32 -12.58 40.83 -26.86
N HIS A 33 -12.61 40.62 -25.54
CA HIS A 33 -13.82 40.85 -24.73
C HIS A 33 -13.50 40.88 -23.24
N ASP A 34 -14.01 41.95 -22.63
CA ASP A 34 -13.77 42.40 -21.28
C ASP A 34 -14.54 41.64 -20.19
N HIS A 35 -13.92 41.69 -19.01
CA HIS A 35 -14.47 41.78 -17.65
C HIS A 35 -15.08 40.54 -16.93
N ASN A 36 -14.24 40.05 -16.01
CA ASN A 36 -14.37 40.20 -14.55
C ASN A 36 -14.73 38.97 -13.70
N ASN A 37 -13.85 38.81 -12.71
CA ASN A 37 -14.10 38.33 -11.34
C ASN A 37 -14.00 36.82 -11.11
N LEU A 38 -12.83 36.33 -10.70
CA LEU A 38 -12.78 35.38 -9.58
C LEU A 38 -11.44 35.36 -8.84
N SER A 39 -11.59 35.54 -7.53
CA SER A 39 -10.66 35.48 -6.42
C SER A 39 -9.65 34.32 -6.46
N SER A 40 -8.41 34.69 -6.14
CA SER A 40 -7.36 33.97 -5.41
C SER A 40 -7.75 32.60 -4.83
N GLU A 41 -7.12 31.54 -5.35
CA GLU A 41 -6.58 30.35 -4.61
C GLU A 41 -6.33 29.18 -5.59
N THR A 42 -5.25 29.20 -6.37
CA THR A 42 -4.70 27.97 -6.98
C THR A 42 -3.22 28.18 -7.36
N ILE A 43 -2.32 28.13 -6.38
CA ILE A 43 -0.87 27.98 -6.64
C ILE A 43 -0.31 26.93 -5.67
N VAL A 44 -0.74 25.68 -5.81
CA VAL A 44 0.07 24.47 -5.56
C VAL A 44 -0.61 23.34 -6.33
N ASN A 45 -0.02 22.84 -7.44
CA ASN A 45 -0.17 21.48 -8.01
C ASN A 45 0.10 21.36 -9.53
N SER A 46 0.66 22.36 -10.21
CA SER A 46 0.97 22.27 -11.65
C SER A 46 2.36 21.71 -12.01
N VAL A 47 3.14 21.15 -11.06
CA VAL A 47 4.55 20.77 -11.30
C VAL A 47 4.79 19.27 -11.59
N VAL A 48 3.80 18.37 -11.51
CA VAL A 48 4.09 16.92 -11.60
C VAL A 48 3.69 16.22 -12.92
N ASN A 49 2.98 16.86 -13.86
CA ASN A 49 2.42 16.14 -15.02
C ASN A 49 2.91 16.59 -16.41
N LYS A 50 4.16 17.04 -16.56
CA LYS A 50 4.69 17.47 -17.88
C LYS A 50 5.78 16.62 -18.54
N GLU A 51 6.19 15.51 -17.95
CA GLU A 51 7.16 14.62 -18.60
C GLU A 51 6.73 13.18 -18.41
N ASN A 52 6.12 12.58 -19.44
CA ASN A 52 6.21 11.15 -19.78
C ASN A 52 5.59 10.94 -21.16
N ASN A 53 6.31 11.39 -22.18
CA ASN A 53 6.14 10.94 -23.55
C ASN A 53 7.34 10.01 -23.86
N TYR A 54 7.13 8.70 -23.74
CA TYR A 54 7.99 7.64 -24.29
C TYR A 54 7.00 6.62 -24.87
N GLY A 55 6.97 6.35 -26.17
CA GLY A 55 8.12 5.91 -26.96
C GLY A 55 8.09 4.38 -26.95
N ALA A 56 7.47 3.81 -27.97
CA ALA A 56 7.28 2.38 -28.15
C ALA A 56 8.60 1.61 -28.02
N PHE A 57 8.67 0.70 -27.05
CA PHE A 57 9.70 -0.34 -27.02
C PHE A 57 9.05 -1.67 -27.38
N VAL A 58 9.52 -2.20 -28.50
CA VAL A 58 9.34 -3.60 -28.92
C VAL A 58 10.06 -4.47 -27.90
N SER A 59 9.33 -5.40 -27.27
CA SER A 59 9.87 -6.39 -26.35
C SER A 59 10.00 -7.73 -27.07
N ASP A 60 11.21 -8.06 -27.51
CA ASP A 60 11.56 -9.41 -27.93
C ASP A 60 11.93 -10.26 -26.70
N ASN A 61 11.08 -11.26 -26.49
CA ASN A 61 11.36 -12.66 -26.15
C ASN A 61 12.49 -13.10 -25.19
N GLU A 62 12.03 -14.01 -24.32
CA GLU A 62 12.67 -15.26 -23.86
C GLU A 62 13.80 -15.18 -22.83
N SER A 63 13.43 -15.42 -21.57
CA SER A 63 14.24 -16.29 -20.72
C SER A 63 13.32 -17.20 -19.89
N SER A 64 13.33 -18.47 -20.28
CA SER A 64 12.83 -19.60 -19.51
C SER A 64 13.71 -19.78 -18.27
N PHE A 65 13.13 -19.61 -17.08
CA PHE A 65 13.72 -20.04 -15.82
C PHE A 65 12.77 -21.03 -15.16
N ASN A 66 12.96 -22.31 -15.49
CA ASN A 66 12.50 -23.43 -14.68
C ASN A 66 13.60 -23.68 -13.66
N ASP A 67 13.36 -23.34 -12.39
CA ASP A 67 14.09 -23.94 -11.28
C ASP A 67 13.07 -24.39 -10.22
N CYS A 68 12.98 -25.71 -10.12
CA CYS A 68 12.23 -26.43 -9.10
C CYS A 68 12.92 -26.23 -7.76
N VAL A 69 12.21 -25.70 -6.77
CA VAL A 69 12.62 -25.78 -5.38
C VAL A 69 11.61 -26.65 -4.65
N ASP A 70 11.96 -27.92 -4.51
CA ASP A 70 11.47 -28.78 -3.43
C ASP A 70 12.06 -28.22 -2.13
N ASP A 71 11.21 -27.72 -1.25
CA ASP A 71 11.58 -27.58 0.16
C ASP A 71 10.39 -27.90 1.06
N SER A 72 10.40 -29.17 1.48
CA SER A 72 9.64 -29.75 2.57
C SER A 72 9.89 -28.99 3.89
N ASN A 73 9.16 -27.90 4.10
CA ASN A 73 9.03 -27.28 5.41
C ASN A 73 7.96 -28.02 6.22
N GLN A 74 8.39 -29.06 6.91
CA GLN A 74 7.65 -29.64 8.02
C GLN A 74 7.47 -28.57 9.10
N SER A 75 6.23 -28.09 9.20
CA SER A 75 5.79 -27.21 10.27
C SER A 75 5.74 -28.01 11.58
N ILE A 76 6.77 -27.83 12.41
CA ILE A 76 6.76 -28.23 13.81
C ILE A 76 6.05 -27.10 14.57
N TYR A 77 4.73 -27.22 14.72
CA TYR A 77 4.00 -26.42 15.70
C TYR A 77 4.36 -26.92 17.10
N PRO A 78 4.85 -26.07 18.03
CA PRO A 78 4.94 -26.44 19.43
C PRO A 78 3.52 -26.60 19.97
N ALA A 79 3.28 -27.74 20.63
CA ALA A 79 2.01 -28.08 21.25
C ALA A 79 1.46 -26.89 22.07
N GLU A 80 0.26 -26.46 21.71
CA GLU A 80 -0.51 -25.48 22.47
C GLU A 80 -0.75 -26.06 23.87
N SER A 81 -0.21 -25.40 24.88
CA SER A 81 -0.52 -25.68 26.27
C SER A 81 -1.96 -25.22 26.53
N GLU A 82 -2.89 -26.16 26.47
CA GLU A 82 -4.28 -25.95 26.89
C GLU A 82 -4.31 -25.57 28.38
N VAL A 83 -4.59 -24.29 28.65
CA VAL A 83 -4.96 -23.84 30.00
C VAL A 83 -6.43 -24.22 30.21
N ILE A 84 -6.66 -25.42 30.72
CA ILE A 84 -7.98 -25.88 31.13
C ILE A 84 -8.35 -25.11 32.41
N ILE A 85 -9.18 -24.07 32.27
CA ILE A 85 -9.85 -23.41 33.39
C ILE A 85 -11.14 -24.20 33.64
N SER A 86 -11.06 -25.23 34.49
CA SER A 86 -12.23 -25.94 34.98
C SER A 86 -12.95 -25.06 36.00
N ASN A 87 -13.99 -24.35 35.56
CA ASN A 87 -14.99 -23.77 36.47
C ASN A 87 -16.03 -24.86 36.75
N GLU A 88 -15.76 -25.71 37.73
CA GLU A 88 -16.77 -26.61 38.29
C GLU A 88 -17.65 -25.80 39.26
N THR A 89 -18.90 -25.61 38.86
CA THR A 89 -19.99 -25.28 39.77
C THR A 89 -21.00 -26.43 39.76
N ASP A 90 -21.58 -26.65 40.94
CA ASP A 90 -22.77 -27.45 41.25
C ASP A 90 -22.51 -28.82 41.88
N THR A 91 -22.27 -28.74 43.20
CA THR A 91 -23.01 -29.41 44.28
C THR A 91 -23.78 -30.69 43.95
N ASP A 92 -23.41 -31.79 44.62
CA ASP A 92 -24.36 -32.59 45.39
C ASP A 92 -23.66 -33.32 46.55
N ASN A 93 -23.86 -32.74 47.73
CA ASN A 93 -24.13 -33.37 49.02
C ASN A 93 -23.69 -34.84 49.24
N SER A 94 -22.63 -35.02 50.04
CA SER A 94 -22.49 -36.21 50.88
C SER A 94 -21.73 -35.86 52.16
N ASP A 95 -22.46 -35.86 53.27
CA ASP A 95 -21.96 -35.81 54.64
C ASP A 95 -20.93 -36.93 54.87
N SER A 96 -19.66 -36.58 55.03
CA SER A 96 -18.69 -37.48 55.66
C SER A 96 -17.50 -36.72 56.25
N ASN A 97 -17.44 -36.79 57.58
CA ASN A 97 -16.25 -36.66 58.42
C ASN A 97 -15.29 -35.50 58.15
N ASN A 98 -15.58 -34.40 58.84
CA ASN A 98 -14.62 -33.43 59.33
C ASN A 98 -13.41 -34.10 60.02
N GLN A 99 -12.37 -34.39 59.27
CA GLN A 99 -11.02 -34.46 59.81
C GLN A 99 -10.32 -33.18 59.40
N SER A 100 -10.30 -32.25 60.35
CA SER A 100 -9.65 -30.93 60.29
C SER A 100 -8.17 -31.07 59.93
N ILE A 101 -7.87 -31.12 58.63
CA ILE A 101 -6.56 -30.78 58.09
C ILE A 101 -6.66 -29.33 57.63
N ALA A 102 -6.85 -28.44 58.61
CA ALA A 102 -6.58 -27.01 58.43
C ALA A 102 -5.06 -26.79 58.52
N GLU A 103 -4.29 -27.50 57.68
CA GLU A 103 -2.93 -27.07 57.36
C GLU A 103 -3.07 -26.04 56.25
N GLU A 104 -3.37 -24.85 56.74
CA GLU A 104 -3.34 -23.56 56.08
C GLU A 104 -1.96 -23.36 55.44
N ASN A 105 -1.80 -23.86 54.21
CA ASN A 105 -0.75 -23.41 53.30
C ASN A 105 -1.08 -21.97 52.88
N ALA A 106 -1.02 -21.03 53.83
CA ALA A 106 -1.12 -19.61 53.59
C ALA A 106 0.05 -19.22 52.67
N VAL A 107 -0.22 -19.21 51.37
CA VAL A 107 0.74 -18.72 50.38
C VAL A 107 1.03 -17.27 50.74
N ASN A 108 2.27 -17.01 51.14
CA ASN A 108 2.71 -15.69 51.56
C ASN A 108 2.36 -14.66 50.45
N PRO A 109 1.60 -13.59 50.75
CA PRO A 109 1.21 -12.58 49.76
C PRO A 109 2.42 -11.93 49.06
N ASP A 110 3.58 -11.88 49.72
CA ASP A 110 4.82 -11.39 49.11
C ASP A 110 5.32 -12.30 47.99
N THR A 111 5.12 -13.62 48.11
CA THR A 111 5.45 -14.58 47.04
C THR A 111 4.55 -14.39 45.82
N ILE A 112 3.27 -14.10 46.03
CA ILE A 112 2.34 -13.79 44.93
C ILE A 112 2.73 -12.48 44.25
N ARG A 113 3.05 -11.45 45.05
CA ARG A 113 3.48 -10.14 44.55
C ARG A 113 4.75 -10.27 43.71
N GLU A 114 5.73 -11.06 44.17
CA GLU A 114 6.98 -11.25 43.45
C GLU A 114 6.79 -12.04 42.14
N LYS A 115 5.95 -13.09 42.15
CA LYS A 115 5.58 -13.81 40.91
C LYS A 115 4.91 -12.89 39.88
N LEU A 116 4.01 -12.01 40.33
CA LEU A 116 3.36 -11.02 39.44
C LEU A 116 4.37 -10.00 38.90
N ARG A 117 5.30 -9.54 39.74
CA ARG A 117 6.37 -8.62 39.33
C ARG A 117 7.24 -9.23 38.24
N LEU A 118 7.70 -10.46 38.44
CA LEU A 118 8.54 -11.19 37.47
C LEU A 118 7.79 -11.48 36.16
N SER A 119 6.51 -11.86 36.24
CA SER A 119 5.67 -12.08 35.06
C SER A 119 5.53 -10.81 34.21
N LYS A 120 5.28 -9.67 34.87
CA LYS A 120 5.20 -8.37 34.18
C LYS A 120 6.52 -8.00 33.50
N GLU A 121 7.64 -8.15 34.21
CA GLU A 121 8.97 -7.87 33.67
C GLU A 121 9.29 -8.76 32.45
N TYR A 122 8.90 -10.03 32.48
CA TYR A 122 9.04 -10.96 31.35
C TYR A 122 8.22 -10.53 30.13
N ILE A 123 6.96 -10.13 30.33
CA ILE A 123 6.08 -9.67 29.25
C ILE A 123 6.64 -8.41 28.58
N GLU A 124 7.09 -7.43 29.38
CA GLU A 124 7.69 -6.19 28.88
C GLU A 124 8.98 -6.46 28.08
N LEU A 125 9.82 -7.39 28.56
CA LEU A 125 11.01 -7.85 27.86
C LEU A 125 10.66 -8.45 26.49
N LYS A 126 9.66 -9.34 26.45
CA LYS A 126 9.22 -10.00 25.19
C LYS A 126 8.61 -9.01 24.22
N PHE A 127 7.80 -8.06 24.69
CA PHE A 127 7.24 -6.99 23.86
C PHE A 127 8.34 -6.12 23.24
N THR A 128 9.36 -5.78 24.03
CA THR A 128 10.52 -5.02 23.55
C THR A 128 11.34 -5.80 22.53
N GLU A 129 11.54 -7.10 22.75
CA GLU A 129 12.25 -7.99 21.81
C GLU A 129 11.52 -8.06 20.46
N MET A 130 10.19 -8.24 20.48
CA MET A 130 9.37 -8.26 19.27
C MET A 130 9.39 -6.91 18.53
N SER A 131 9.31 -5.80 19.26
CA SER A 131 9.37 -4.46 18.66
C SER A 131 10.70 -4.23 17.94
N LYS A 132 11.83 -4.63 18.54
CA LYS A 132 13.15 -4.55 17.90
C LYS A 132 13.24 -5.42 16.63
N LYS A 133 12.66 -6.63 16.66
CA LYS A 133 12.58 -7.50 15.47
C LYS A 133 11.76 -6.86 14.35
N LEU A 134 10.64 -6.22 14.71
CA LEU A 134 9.79 -5.51 13.76
C LEU A 134 10.53 -4.35 13.10
N ASP A 135 11.26 -3.54 13.88
CA ASP A 135 12.07 -2.45 13.34
C ASP A 135 13.14 -2.97 12.38
N LYS A 136 13.83 -4.05 12.74
CA LYS A 136 14.84 -4.66 11.87
C LYS A 136 14.24 -5.16 10.55
N MET A 137 13.07 -5.79 10.59
CA MET A 137 12.34 -6.21 9.38
C MET A 137 11.93 -5.01 8.53
N LYS A 138 11.44 -3.93 9.15
CA LYS A 138 11.07 -2.70 8.46
C LYS A 138 12.27 -2.08 7.73
N PHE A 139 13.43 -1.99 8.39
CA PHE A 139 14.66 -1.49 7.76
C PHE A 139 15.15 -2.39 6.61
N SER A 140 15.13 -3.72 6.81
CA SER A 140 15.49 -4.68 5.77
C SER A 140 14.60 -4.54 4.53
N LEU A 141 13.28 -4.40 4.73
CA LEU A 141 12.33 -4.20 3.66
C LEU A 141 12.59 -2.88 2.91
N LEU A 142 12.79 -1.79 3.64
CA LEU A 142 13.09 -0.47 3.07
C LEU A 142 14.39 -0.48 2.25
N TYR A 143 15.42 -1.19 2.73
CA TYR A 143 16.70 -1.32 2.03
C TYR A 143 16.56 -2.09 0.71
N GLU A 144 15.92 -3.26 0.72
CA GLU A 144 15.69 -4.04 -0.51
C GLU A 144 14.81 -3.27 -1.51
N ILE A 145 13.79 -2.57 -1.00
CA ILE A 145 12.94 -1.66 -1.79
C ILE A 145 13.81 -0.58 -2.46
N GLN A 146 14.72 0.07 -1.71
CA GLN A 146 15.58 1.14 -2.22
C GLN A 146 16.62 0.64 -3.24
N LYS A 147 17.16 -0.56 -3.03
CA LYS A 147 18.15 -1.21 -3.90
C LYS A 147 17.60 -1.51 -5.30
N GLN A 148 16.29 -1.70 -5.45
CA GLN A 148 15.64 -2.00 -6.74
C GLN A 148 15.41 -0.79 -7.67
N GLY A 149 15.97 0.39 -7.36
CA GLY A 149 16.21 1.47 -8.33
C GLY A 149 15.06 1.76 -9.31
N GLY A 150 14.03 2.47 -8.86
CA GLY A 150 13.01 3.09 -9.74
C GLY A 150 11.57 2.64 -9.53
N ASN A 151 11.32 1.52 -8.83
CA ASN A 151 9.96 1.02 -8.62
C ASN A 151 9.53 0.88 -7.14
N ILE A 152 10.23 1.57 -6.23
CA ILE A 152 9.96 1.58 -4.78
C ILE A 152 8.47 1.76 -4.47
N LYS A 153 7.84 2.76 -5.09
CA LYS A 153 6.42 3.07 -4.85
C LYS A 153 5.50 1.92 -5.26
N THR A 154 5.77 1.30 -6.41
CA THR A 154 5.04 0.14 -6.92
C THR A 154 5.25 -1.08 -6.03
N GLN A 155 6.49 -1.35 -5.60
CA GLN A 155 6.77 -2.50 -4.72
C GLN A 155 6.11 -2.34 -3.35
N VAL A 156 6.12 -1.12 -2.80
CA VAL A 156 5.38 -0.81 -1.56
C VAL A 156 3.89 -1.03 -1.75
N ILE A 157 3.30 -0.53 -2.84
CA ILE A 157 1.88 -0.77 -3.16
C ILE A 157 1.60 -2.27 -3.29
N MET A 158 2.47 -3.03 -3.97
CA MET A 158 2.29 -4.47 -4.16
C MET A 158 2.37 -5.26 -2.86
N ASN A 159 3.34 -4.94 -2.01
CA ASN A 159 3.51 -5.61 -0.72
C ASN A 159 2.33 -5.26 0.22
N SER A 160 1.95 -3.98 0.31
CA SER A 160 0.81 -3.55 1.13
C SER A 160 -0.49 -4.20 0.67
N ALA A 161 -0.76 -4.22 -0.65
CA ALA A 161 -1.94 -4.88 -1.20
C ALA A 161 -1.94 -6.39 -0.96
N SER A 162 -0.79 -7.07 -1.07
CA SER A 162 -0.67 -8.50 -0.77
C SER A 162 -1.01 -8.80 0.70
N ILE A 163 -0.57 -7.94 1.63
CA ILE A 163 -0.90 -8.05 3.06
C ILE A 163 -2.40 -7.78 3.30
N LEU A 164 -2.93 -6.69 2.76
CA LEU A 164 -4.34 -6.30 2.95
C LEU A 164 -5.33 -7.31 2.38
N THR A 165 -4.90 -8.08 1.38
CA THR A 165 -5.69 -9.14 0.78
C THR A 165 -5.47 -10.48 1.45
N TYR A 166 -4.49 -10.67 2.34
CA TYR A 166 -4.24 -11.97 2.96
C TYR A 166 -5.47 -12.52 3.70
N GLY A 167 -5.78 -13.80 3.50
CA GLY A 167 -6.96 -14.47 4.09
C GLY A 167 -8.32 -14.17 3.44
N GLU A 168 -8.41 -13.16 2.58
CA GLU A 168 -9.67 -12.81 1.90
C GLU A 168 -10.07 -13.83 0.83
N LYS A 169 -11.35 -14.13 0.72
CA LYS A 169 -11.88 -15.11 -0.26
C LYS A 169 -12.59 -14.47 -1.45
N ASP A 170 -12.83 -13.17 -1.40
CA ASP A 170 -13.59 -12.43 -2.41
C ASP A 170 -12.76 -11.30 -3.03
N VAL A 171 -12.76 -11.24 -4.36
CA VAL A 171 -12.04 -10.22 -5.15
C VAL A 171 -12.55 -8.82 -4.82
N ASN A 172 -13.87 -8.62 -4.67
CA ASN A 172 -14.42 -7.29 -4.42
C ASN A 172 -14.01 -6.75 -3.05
N THR A 173 -13.94 -7.62 -2.04
CA THR A 173 -13.45 -7.27 -0.71
C THR A 173 -11.97 -6.92 -0.74
N CYS A 174 -11.15 -7.67 -1.49
CA CYS A 174 -9.75 -7.33 -1.73
C CYS A 174 -9.57 -5.96 -2.38
N ILE A 175 -10.34 -5.67 -3.45
CA ILE A 175 -10.33 -4.38 -4.14
C ILE A 175 -10.70 -3.26 -3.18
N ARG A 176 -11.79 -3.43 -2.41
CA ARG A 176 -12.26 -2.44 -1.45
C ARG A 176 -11.18 -2.13 -0.41
N LYS A 177 -10.62 -3.15 0.25
CA LYS A 177 -9.56 -2.95 1.26
C LYS A 177 -8.34 -2.24 0.65
N THR A 178 -7.84 -2.74 -0.47
CA THR A 178 -6.62 -2.22 -1.10
C THR A 178 -6.80 -0.79 -1.59
N LEU A 179 -7.85 -0.51 -2.37
CA LEU A 179 -8.04 0.82 -2.95
C LEU A 179 -8.41 1.88 -1.92
N SER A 180 -9.03 1.50 -0.80
CA SER A 180 -9.31 2.45 0.29
C SER A 180 -8.06 2.94 0.98
N GLU A 181 -7.02 2.11 1.03
CA GLU A 181 -5.74 2.48 1.61
C GLU A 181 -4.89 3.30 0.63
N VAL A 182 -5.02 3.02 -0.68
CA VAL A 182 -4.16 3.62 -1.71
C VAL A 182 -4.72 4.93 -2.27
N ILE A 183 -6.05 5.05 -2.38
CA ILE A 183 -6.71 6.20 -3.00
C ILE A 183 -7.49 6.97 -1.95
N THR A 184 -7.12 8.23 -1.74
CA THR A 184 -7.89 9.11 -0.88
C THR A 184 -9.18 9.56 -1.57
N PRO A 185 -10.23 9.91 -0.79
CA PRO A 185 -11.45 10.54 -1.29
C PRO A 185 -11.26 11.62 -2.36
N GLU A 186 -10.32 12.53 -2.11
CA GLU A 186 -10.03 13.68 -2.97
C GLU A 186 -9.42 13.25 -4.29
N VAL A 187 -8.63 12.17 -4.31
CA VAL A 187 -8.07 11.61 -5.55
C VAL A 187 -9.14 10.81 -6.29
N GLN A 188 -9.96 10.05 -5.59
CA GLN A 188 -10.99 9.18 -6.17
C GLN A 188 -11.95 9.94 -7.09
N GLN A 189 -12.33 11.18 -6.73
CA GLN A 189 -13.27 11.98 -7.53
C GLN A 189 -12.76 12.26 -8.95
N PHE A 190 -11.45 12.32 -9.17
CA PHE A 190 -10.83 12.63 -10.46
C PHE A 190 -10.70 11.41 -11.39
N TYR A 191 -10.88 10.20 -10.87
CA TYR A 191 -10.68 8.97 -11.62
C TYR A 191 -11.97 8.20 -11.87
N SER A 192 -11.97 7.42 -12.94
CA SER A 192 -12.99 6.42 -13.25
C SER A 192 -12.32 5.19 -13.86
N GLY A 193 -12.99 4.04 -13.85
CA GLY A 193 -12.40 2.80 -14.39
C GLY A 193 -12.14 2.80 -15.91
N ALA A 194 -12.60 3.80 -16.66
CA ALA A 194 -12.36 3.87 -18.11
C ALA A 194 -12.11 5.29 -18.67
N GLY A 195 -12.13 6.32 -17.82
CA GLY A 195 -12.06 7.72 -18.25
C GLY A 195 -13.38 8.22 -18.84
N ARG A 196 -14.39 8.44 -18.00
CA ARG A 196 -15.72 8.91 -18.43
C ARG A 196 -15.91 10.40 -18.19
N MET A 197 -16.61 11.06 -19.11
CA MET A 197 -17.17 12.39 -18.88
C MET A 197 -18.34 12.28 -17.91
N ILE A 198 -18.31 13.03 -16.81
CA ILE A 198 -19.41 13.12 -15.85
C ILE A 198 -19.70 14.59 -15.64
N ARG A 199 -20.92 15.04 -16.00
CA ARG A 199 -21.38 16.43 -15.83
C ARG A 199 -20.48 17.47 -16.52
N GLY A 200 -19.96 17.13 -17.70
CA GLY A 200 -19.06 18.03 -18.45
C GLY A 200 -17.61 18.01 -17.97
N GLU A 201 -17.29 17.31 -16.88
CA GLU A 201 -15.91 17.11 -16.43
C GLU A 201 -15.40 15.72 -16.83
N GLY A 202 -14.24 15.68 -17.50
CA GLY A 202 -13.59 14.44 -17.90
C GLY A 202 -12.83 13.82 -16.74
N LYS A 203 -13.22 12.61 -16.33
CA LYS A 203 -12.43 11.84 -15.36
C LYS A 203 -11.28 11.12 -16.06
N LEU A 204 -10.17 10.97 -15.34
CA LEU A 204 -9.00 10.21 -15.78
C LEU A 204 -9.30 8.70 -15.80
N ASN A 205 -8.61 7.98 -16.66
CA ASN A 205 -8.71 6.53 -16.78
C ASN A 205 -7.80 5.85 -15.74
N PHE A 206 -8.39 5.31 -14.67
CA PHE A 206 -7.64 4.61 -13.64
C PHE A 206 -6.97 3.33 -14.16
N ASN A 207 -7.56 2.67 -15.16
CA ASN A 207 -7.02 1.43 -15.70
C ASN A 207 -5.68 1.64 -16.43
N ALA A 208 -5.37 2.87 -16.84
CA ALA A 208 -4.10 3.21 -17.44
C ALA A 208 -3.00 3.48 -16.39
N THR A 209 -3.33 3.47 -15.10
CA THR A 209 -2.36 3.76 -14.03
C THR A 209 -1.54 2.53 -13.68
N LYS A 210 -0.29 2.76 -13.24
CA LYS A 210 0.57 1.69 -12.70
C LYS A 210 -0.07 1.01 -11.49
N THR A 211 -0.81 1.76 -10.65
CA THR A 211 -1.53 1.23 -9.50
C THR A 211 -2.56 0.17 -9.91
N TYR A 212 -3.31 0.40 -11.00
CA TYR A 212 -4.24 -0.60 -11.51
C TYR A 212 -3.53 -1.86 -11.99
N VAL A 213 -2.43 -1.72 -12.73
CA VAL A 213 -1.62 -2.86 -13.19
C VAL A 213 -1.17 -3.70 -11.99
N CYS A 214 -0.61 -3.06 -10.97
CA CYS A 214 -0.17 -3.73 -9.74
C CYS A 214 -1.31 -4.46 -9.02
N LEU A 215 -2.47 -3.80 -8.87
CA LEU A 215 -3.63 -4.41 -8.26
C LEU A 215 -4.10 -5.62 -9.07
N SER A 216 -4.13 -5.50 -10.39
CA SER A 216 -4.51 -6.58 -11.30
C SER A 216 -3.60 -7.79 -11.14
N ASP A 217 -2.29 -7.57 -11.14
CA ASP A 217 -1.30 -8.65 -11.00
C ASP A 217 -1.47 -9.39 -9.66
N ILE A 218 -1.71 -8.67 -8.56
CA ILE A 218 -1.91 -9.27 -7.23
C ILE A 218 -3.20 -10.08 -7.16
N ILE A 219 -4.29 -9.53 -7.68
CA ILE A 219 -5.59 -10.21 -7.71
C ILE A 219 -5.51 -11.45 -8.62
N GLN A 220 -4.89 -11.34 -9.80
CA GLN A 220 -4.70 -12.49 -10.71
C GLN A 220 -3.79 -13.54 -10.09
N LYS A 221 -2.67 -13.15 -9.48
CA LYS A 221 -1.76 -14.08 -8.79
C LYS A 221 -2.48 -14.84 -7.67
N LYS A 222 -3.40 -14.18 -6.96
CA LYS A 222 -4.11 -14.77 -5.83
C LYS A 222 -5.30 -15.64 -6.24
N PHE A 223 -6.09 -15.20 -7.21
CA PHE A 223 -7.38 -15.81 -7.57
C PHE A 223 -7.38 -16.53 -8.93
N GLY A 224 -6.27 -16.49 -9.66
CA GLY A 224 -6.12 -17.06 -11.01
C GLY A 224 -7.11 -16.48 -12.02
N ASP A 225 -7.41 -17.27 -13.05
CA ASP A 225 -8.39 -16.96 -14.10
C ASP A 225 -9.85 -17.29 -13.70
N SER A 226 -10.21 -16.98 -12.45
CA SER A 226 -11.60 -17.16 -11.99
C SER A 226 -12.57 -16.17 -12.65
N ASP A 227 -13.86 -16.49 -12.65
CA ASP A 227 -14.88 -15.56 -13.18
C ASP A 227 -14.94 -14.23 -12.40
N GLN A 228 -14.45 -14.22 -11.16
CA GLN A 228 -14.32 -13.00 -10.36
C GLN A 228 -13.23 -12.07 -10.89
N THR A 229 -12.09 -12.61 -11.35
CA THR A 229 -10.98 -11.80 -11.88
C THR A 229 -11.28 -11.24 -13.27
N LYS A 230 -12.07 -11.93 -14.09
CA LYS A 230 -12.58 -11.41 -15.38
C LYS A 230 -13.34 -10.09 -15.23
N ASN A 231 -14.02 -9.90 -14.10
CA ASN A 231 -14.81 -8.72 -13.81
C ASN A 231 -14.04 -7.62 -13.05
N LEU A 232 -12.73 -7.79 -12.82
CA LEU A 232 -11.89 -6.87 -12.04
C LEU A 232 -12.05 -5.41 -12.48
N ARG A 233 -11.97 -5.15 -13.79
CA ARG A 233 -12.14 -3.80 -14.35
C ARG A 233 -13.48 -3.17 -13.96
N SER A 234 -14.56 -3.96 -14.03
CA SER A 234 -15.90 -3.51 -13.67
C SER A 234 -16.00 -3.23 -12.17
N SER A 235 -15.48 -4.13 -11.34
CA SER A 235 -15.44 -3.99 -9.88
C SER A 235 -14.67 -2.75 -9.43
N VAL A 236 -13.50 -2.48 -10.02
CA VAL A 236 -12.73 -1.26 -9.77
C VAL A 236 -13.52 -0.02 -10.24
N GLY A 237 -14.16 -0.08 -11.40
CA GLY A 237 -15.01 1.00 -11.89
C GLY A 237 -16.18 1.31 -10.95
N SER A 238 -16.83 0.28 -10.41
CA SER A 238 -17.91 0.40 -9.43
C SER A 238 -17.41 0.99 -8.11
N PHE A 239 -16.25 0.54 -7.62
CA PHE A 239 -15.61 1.13 -6.45
C PHE A 239 -15.38 2.63 -6.62
N LEU A 240 -14.80 3.06 -7.75
CA LEU A 240 -14.50 4.46 -8.02
C LEU A 240 -15.77 5.30 -8.17
N ALA A 241 -16.83 4.74 -8.75
CA ALA A 241 -18.12 5.41 -8.92
C ALA A 241 -18.85 5.66 -7.59
N ASN A 242 -18.73 4.74 -6.64
CA ASN A 242 -19.42 4.79 -5.34
C ASN A 242 -18.74 5.73 -4.32
N PHE A 243 -17.97 6.72 -4.79
CA PHE A 243 -17.27 7.68 -3.95
C PHE A 243 -18.21 8.38 -2.95
N GLY A 244 -19.36 8.89 -3.44
CA GLY A 244 -20.28 9.68 -2.62
C GLY A 244 -21.05 8.91 -1.55
N ASP A 245 -21.06 7.57 -1.61
CA ASP A 245 -21.84 6.74 -0.67
C ASP A 245 -20.98 6.21 0.49
N ARG A 246 -19.65 6.28 0.40
CA ARG A 246 -18.74 5.63 1.36
C ARG A 246 -18.49 6.41 2.65
N ASP A 247 -18.34 7.72 2.58
CA ASP A 247 -17.93 8.53 3.74
C ASP A 247 -19.10 9.17 4.49
N GLY A 248 -20.33 8.70 4.27
CA GLY A 248 -21.52 9.28 4.89
C GLY A 248 -21.79 10.73 4.47
N SER A 249 -20.99 11.27 3.55
CA SER A 249 -21.18 12.53 2.86
C SER A 249 -22.32 12.38 1.86
N LYS A 250 -23.53 12.18 2.41
CA LYS A 250 -24.78 12.50 1.71
C LYS A 250 -24.53 13.84 1.05
N ARG A 251 -24.50 13.85 -0.29
CA ARG A 251 -24.55 15.11 -1.05
C ARG A 251 -25.62 15.94 -0.36
N LYS A 252 -25.23 17.12 0.16
CA LYS A 252 -26.21 18.17 0.45
C LYS A 252 -26.94 18.36 -0.88
N ARG A 253 -28.12 17.75 -1.01
CA ARG A 253 -29.04 18.01 -2.11
C ARG A 253 -29.49 19.43 -1.84
N ALA A 254 -28.79 20.39 -2.46
CA ALA A 254 -29.30 21.74 -2.63
C ALA A 254 -30.46 21.67 -3.62
#